data_AF-A0A7Y2Y1A8-F1
#
_entry.id   AF-A0A7Y2Y1A8-F1
#
_cell.length_a   1.000
_cell.length_b   1.000
_cell.length_c   1.000
_cell.angle_alpha   90.00
_cell.angle_beta   90.00
_cell.angle_gamma   90.00
#
_symmetry.space_group_name_H-M   'P 1'
#
loop_
_entity.id
_entity.type
_entity.pdbx_description
1 polymer ?
#
loop_
_entity_poly.entity_id
_entity_poly.type
_entity_poly.pdbx_seq_one_letter_code
_entity_poly.pdbx_strand_id
1 'polypeptide(L)'
;MEKVIDENIQGSSLKTKSRNKNVRKLYIESYGCQMNFSDSEIVASILADEGFNTTSELEEAELVVVNTCSIREKAETTVRKRLEKFNAVKKSRPHLKVGVLGCMAE
;
A
#
# COMPACT_ATOMS: atom_id res chain seq x y z
N MET A 1 21.42 -1.82 5.75
CA MET A 1 20.98 -1.56 4.37
C MET A 1 19.68 -0.80 4.44
N GLU A 2 19.81 0.51 4.27
CA GLU A 2 18.72 1.44 4.05
C GLU A 2 17.97 1.05 2.76
N LYS A 3 16.68 1.36 2.72
CA LYS A 3 15.86 1.16 1.53
C LYS A 3 15.92 2.41 0.68
N VAL A 4 16.02 2.23 -0.64
CA VAL A 4 15.95 3.33 -1.60
C VAL A 4 14.47 3.63 -1.85
N ILE A 5 14.00 4.79 -1.40
CA ILE A 5 12.69 5.33 -1.76
C ILE A 5 12.95 6.28 -2.93
N ASP A 6 12.49 5.92 -4.13
CA ASP A 6 12.52 6.81 -5.28
C ASP A 6 11.14 7.45 -5.46
N GLU A 7 11.05 8.74 -5.12
CA GLU A 7 9.83 9.55 -5.17
C GLU A 7 9.28 9.73 -6.60
N ASN A 8 10.12 9.48 -7.61
CA ASN A 8 9.68 9.48 -9.01
C ASN A 8 8.82 8.26 -9.34
N ILE A 9 8.83 7.22 -8.49
CA ILE A 9 8.10 5.97 -8.71
C ILE A 9 6.74 6.02 -8.00
N GLN A 10 5.77 6.64 -8.66
CA GLN A 10 4.38 6.63 -8.20
C GLN A 10 3.78 5.22 -8.33
N GLY A 11 3.10 4.75 -7.27
CA GLY A 11 2.46 3.43 -7.27
C GLY A 11 3.42 2.26 -7.06
N SER A 12 4.63 2.49 -6.57
CA SER A 12 5.51 1.40 -6.12
C SER A 12 4.92 0.70 -4.89
N SER A 13 5.06 -0.63 -4.83
CA SER A 13 4.79 -1.38 -3.61
C SER A 13 5.99 -1.30 -2.65
N LEU A 14 5.73 -1.04 -1.37
CA LEU A 14 6.77 -1.01 -0.34
C LEU A 14 7.21 -2.43 0.03
N LYS A 15 8.52 -2.70 0.03
CA LYS A 15 9.11 -3.92 0.63
C LYS A 15 9.85 -3.60 1.93
N THR A 16 9.50 -4.30 3.00
CA THR A 16 10.13 -4.22 4.32
C THR A 16 10.83 -5.54 4.66
N LYS A 17 11.65 -5.55 5.72
CA LYS A 17 12.22 -6.80 6.23
C LYS A 17 11.10 -7.67 6.81
N SER A 18 10.96 -8.87 6.26
CA SER A 18 10.00 -9.86 6.75
C SER A 18 10.36 -10.32 8.16
N ARG A 19 9.35 -10.48 9.03
CA ARG A 19 9.48 -11.07 10.37
C ARG A 19 8.99 -12.51 10.35
N ASN A 20 9.78 -13.45 10.86
CA ASN A 20 9.49 -14.89 10.79
C ASN A 20 8.17 -15.29 11.46
N LYS A 21 7.74 -14.57 12.50
CA LYS A 21 6.49 -14.82 13.22
C LYS A 21 5.23 -14.33 12.49
N ASN A 22 5.39 -13.50 11.47
CA ASN A 22 4.28 -12.87 10.75
C ASN A 22 3.85 -13.75 9.58
N VAL A 23 2.58 -14.12 9.54
CA VAL A 23 2.02 -15.00 8.49
C VAL A 23 1.20 -14.24 7.46
N ARG A 24 0.79 -13.00 7.77
CA ARG A 24 -0.14 -12.24 6.95
C ARG A 24 0.56 -11.34 5.96
N LYS A 25 -0.10 -11.02 4.84
CA LYS A 25 0.52 -10.25 3.74
C LYS A 25 -0.15 -8.90 3.53
N LEU A 26 0.67 -7.84 3.58
CA LEU A 26 0.30 -6.45 3.32
C LEU A 26 0.85 -6.03 1.96
N TYR A 27 0.00 -5.52 1.09
CA TYR A 27 0.40 -4.83 -0.13
C TYR A 27 0.10 -3.34 0.03
N ILE A 28 1.11 -2.48 0.02
CA ILE A 28 0.93 -1.03 0.21
C ILE A 28 1.53 -0.26 -0.96
N GLU A 29 0.70 0.55 -1.62
CA GLU A 29 1.09 1.45 -2.71
C GLU A 29 0.99 2.90 -2.25
N SER A 30 1.95 3.72 -2.66
CA SER A 30 1.98 5.15 -2.35
C SER A 30 1.89 6.00 -3.62
N TYR A 31 1.05 7.03 -3.56
CA TYR A 31 0.87 8.06 -4.59
C TYR A 31 0.95 9.43 -3.92
N GLY A 32 1.85 10.30 -4.40
CA GLY A 32 2.00 11.64 -3.83
C GLY A 32 3.45 12.07 -3.66
N CYS A 33 3.74 12.63 -2.49
CA CYS A 33 5.04 13.21 -2.11
C CYS A 33 5.78 12.33 -1.09
N GLN A 34 6.98 12.76 -0.69
CA GLN A 34 7.81 12.13 0.34
C GLN A 34 7.06 11.71 1.60
N MET A 35 6.12 12.54 2.06
CA MET A 35 5.35 12.26 3.26
C MET A 35 4.54 10.96 3.10
N ASN A 36 3.85 10.75 1.98
CA ASN A 36 3.11 9.50 1.79
C ASN A 36 4.01 8.27 1.75
N PHE A 37 5.22 8.37 1.17
CA PHE A 37 6.16 7.25 1.19
C PHE A 37 6.69 6.98 2.60
N SER A 38 6.98 8.01 3.38
CA SER A 38 7.39 7.90 4.78
C SER A 38 6.27 7.34 5.67
N ASP A 39 5.05 7.85 5.53
CA ASP A 39 3.86 7.37 6.22
C ASP A 39 3.60 5.90 5.94
N SER A 40 3.81 5.45 4.70
CA SER A 40 3.67 4.05 4.34
C SER A 40 4.67 3.14 5.05
N GLU A 41 5.87 3.63 5.38
CA GLU A 41 6.82 2.88 6.21
C GLU A 41 6.35 2.77 7.67
N ILE A 42 5.82 3.86 8.22
CA ILE A 42 5.26 3.89 9.57
C ILE A 42 4.08 2.91 9.66
N VAL A 43 3.15 2.99 8.71
CA VAL A 43 2.00 2.07 8.61
C VAL A 43 2.46 0.63 8.48
N ALA A 44 3.45 0.34 7.62
CA ALA A 44 3.97 -1.01 7.48
C ALA A 44 4.66 -1.51 8.74
N SER A 45 5.34 -0.65 9.49
CA SER A 45 5.96 -1.01 10.78
C SER A 45 4.90 -1.37 11.82
N ILE A 46 3.84 -0.56 11.94
CA ILE A 46 2.72 -0.82 12.85
C ILE A 46 2.04 -2.15 12.48
N LEU A 47 1.73 -2.35 11.20
CA LEU A 47 1.11 -3.61 10.75
C LEU A 47 2.03 -4.82 10.90
N ALA A 48 3.35 -4.61 10.90
CA ALA A 48 4.31 -5.68 11.21
C ALA A 48 4.31 -6.09 12.68
N ASP A 49 3.86 -5.24 13.60
CA ASP A 49 3.59 -5.63 14.99
C ASP A 49 2.28 -6.44 15.09
N GLU A 50 1.32 -6.16 14.19
CA GLU A 50 0.02 -6.86 14.05
C GLU A 50 0.07 -8.13 13.19
N GLY A 51 1.26 -8.66 12.91
CA GLY A 51 1.44 -9.95 12.24
C GLY A 51 1.51 -9.91 10.70
N PHE A 52 1.65 -8.74 10.08
CA PHE A 52 1.80 -8.59 8.63
C PHE A 52 3.26 -8.51 8.18
N ASN A 53 3.55 -9.05 6.99
CA ASN A 53 4.75 -8.79 6.22
C ASN A 53 4.34 -8.13 4.91
N THR A 54 5.12 -7.15 4.44
CA THR A 54 4.86 -6.54 3.14
C THR A 54 5.14 -7.51 1.99
N THR A 55 4.36 -7.44 0.91
CA THR A 55 4.56 -8.16 -0.35
C THR A 55 4.43 -7.23 -1.56
N SER A 56 5.10 -7.57 -2.67
CA SER A 56 4.89 -6.95 -3.98
C SER A 56 3.85 -7.67 -4.83
N GLU A 57 3.33 -8.79 -4.36
CA GLU A 57 2.37 -9.61 -5.09
C GLU A 57 0.98 -9.30 -4.52
N LEU A 58 0.13 -8.68 -5.34
CA LEU A 58 -1.24 -8.33 -4.95
C LEU A 58 -2.05 -9.59 -4.63
N GLU A 59 -1.75 -10.67 -5.33
CA GLU A 59 -2.34 -12.00 -5.23
C GLU A 59 -1.91 -12.74 -3.96
N GLU A 60 -0.93 -12.26 -3.21
CA GLU A 60 -0.59 -12.83 -1.90
C GLU A 60 -1.26 -12.05 -0.76
N ALA A 61 -1.71 -10.83 -1.01
CA ALA A 61 -2.16 -9.90 0.02
C ALA A 61 -3.48 -10.33 0.68
N GLU A 62 -3.56 -10.15 2.00
CA GLU A 62 -4.81 -10.15 2.76
C GLU A 62 -5.31 -8.73 3.04
N LEU A 63 -4.39 -7.76 2.98
CA LEU A 63 -4.67 -6.34 3.14
C LEU A 63 -3.95 -5.56 2.04
N VAL A 64 -4.70 -4.74 1.31
CA VAL A 64 -4.19 -3.73 0.39
C VAL A 64 -4.41 -2.36 1.02
N VAL A 65 -3.37 -1.53 1.02
CA VAL A 65 -3.42 -0.14 1.45
C VAL A 65 -2.97 0.76 0.30
N VAL A 66 -3.76 1.77 -0.01
CA VAL A 66 -3.39 2.81 -0.99
C VAL A 66 -3.20 4.11 -0.22
N ASN A 67 -1.97 4.56 -0.06
CA ASN A 67 -1.66 5.84 0.59
C ASN A 67 -1.56 6.94 -0.47
N THR A 68 -2.35 8.00 -0.33
CA THR A 68 -2.62 8.93 -1.42
C THR A 68 -2.52 10.39 -0.97
N CYS A 69 -2.06 11.25 -1.87
CA CYS A 69 -2.07 12.70 -1.70
C CYS A 69 -3.06 13.36 -2.65
N SER A 70 -3.77 14.40 -2.19
CA SER A 70 -4.74 15.16 -2.97
C SER A 70 -4.12 16.27 -3.82
N ILE A 71 -2.85 16.63 -3.58
CA ILE A 71 -2.25 17.84 -4.19
C ILE A 71 -1.81 17.66 -5.65
N ARG A 72 -1.87 16.45 -6.21
CA ARG A 72 -1.45 16.18 -7.60
C ARG A 72 -2.66 15.86 -8.47
N GLU A 73 -2.86 16.67 -9.52
CA GLU A 73 -4.02 16.65 -10.43
C GLU A 73 -4.30 15.27 -11.08
N LYS A 74 -3.26 14.45 -11.30
CA LYS A 74 -3.37 13.09 -11.88
C LYS A 74 -3.47 11.96 -10.84
N ALA A 75 -3.26 12.25 -9.55
CA ALA A 75 -3.27 11.23 -8.50
C ALA A 75 -4.66 10.61 -8.33
N GLU A 76 -5.71 11.43 -8.36
CA GLU A 76 -7.07 10.94 -8.12
C GLU A 76 -7.54 9.92 -9.16
N THR A 77 -7.44 10.27 -10.45
CA THR A 77 -7.84 9.36 -11.53
C THR A 77 -7.02 8.06 -11.49
N THR A 78 -5.74 8.14 -11.13
CA THR A 78 -4.87 6.97 -11.01
C THR A 78 -5.31 6.06 -9.87
N VAL A 79 -5.57 6.63 -8.69
CA VAL A 79 -6.05 5.91 -7.51
C VAL A 79 -7.41 5.26 -7.78
N ARG A 80 -8.36 5.97 -8.42
CA ARG A 80 -9.66 5.40 -8.79
C ARG A 80 -9.51 4.15 -9.68
N LYS A 81 -8.67 4.22 -10.72
CA LYS A 81 -8.37 3.05 -11.59
C LYS A 81 -7.73 1.89 -10.82
N ARG A 82 -6.87 2.19 -9.84
CA ARG A 82 -6.29 1.15 -8.97
C ARG A 82 -7.33 0.51 -8.07
N LEU A 83 -8.24 1.31 -7.49
CA LEU A 83 -9.35 0.79 -6.67
C LEU A 83 -10.27 -0.11 -7.49
N GLU A 84 -10.55 0.21 -8.76
CA GLU A 84 -11.27 -0.68 -9.67
C GLU A 84 -10.56 -2.03 -9.85
N LYS A 85 -9.23 -2.02 -10.07
CA LYS A 85 -8.42 -3.24 -10.14
C LYS A 85 -8.50 -4.06 -8.84
N PHE A 86 -8.36 -3.41 -7.69
CA PHE A 86 -8.45 -4.10 -6.39
C PHE A 86 -9.83 -4.68 -6.12
N ASN A 87 -10.88 -3.95 -6.50
CA ASN A 87 -12.26 -4.45 -6.41
C ASN A 87 -12.49 -5.66 -7.32
N ALA A 88 -11.89 -5.69 -8.50
CA ALA A 88 -11.93 -6.86 -9.38
C ALA A 88 -11.26 -8.08 -8.73
N VAL A 89 -10.08 -7.91 -8.13
CA VAL A 89 -9.38 -8.98 -7.39
C VAL A 89 -10.18 -9.43 -6.16
N LYS A 90 -10.81 -8.50 -5.44
CA LYS A 90 -11.64 -8.81 -4.27
C LYS A 90 -12.85 -9.70 -4.62
N LYS A 91 -13.36 -9.66 -5.86
CA LYS A 91 -14.46 -10.55 -6.30
C LYS A 91 -14.06 -12.03 -6.24
N SER A 92 -12.80 -12.38 -6.53
CA SER A 92 -12.30 -13.74 -6.39
C SER A 92 -11.65 -14.02 -5.02
N ARG A 93 -11.39 -12.99 -4.23
CA ARG A 93 -10.78 -13.06 -2.89
C ARG A 93 -11.59 -12.26 -1.86
N PRO A 94 -12.75 -12.78 -1.39
CA PRO A 94 -13.64 -12.03 -0.51
C PRO A 94 -13.03 -11.68 0.86
N HIS A 95 -11.97 -12.39 1.28
CA HIS A 95 -11.22 -12.10 2.50
C HIS A 95 -10.25 -10.92 2.35
N LEU A 96 -9.94 -10.47 1.12
CA LEU A 96 -9.08 -9.33 0.86
C LEU A 96 -9.73 -8.04 1.36
N LYS A 97 -9.03 -7.35 2.27
CA LYS A 97 -9.40 -6.01 2.71
C LYS A 97 -8.64 -4.98 1.86
N VAL A 98 -9.33 -3.90 1.50
CA VAL A 98 -8.75 -2.76 0.76
C VAL A 98 -9.03 -1.51 1.58
N GLY A 99 -7.97 -0.78 1.94
CA GLY A 99 -8.04 0.49 2.65
C GLY A 99 -7.39 1.61 1.85
N VAL A 100 -7.88 2.83 2.02
CA VAL A 100 -7.31 4.05 1.45
C VAL A 100 -6.87 4.93 2.62
N LEU A 101 -5.67 5.51 2.50
CA LEU A 101 -5.07 6.41 3.49
C LEU A 101 -4.63 7.71 2.81
N GLY A 102 -4.33 8.71 3.63
CA GLY A 102 -3.82 10.02 3.21
C GLY A 102 -4.94 10.97 2.78
N CYS A 103 -4.56 12.15 2.29
CA CYS A 103 -5.46 13.30 2.13
C CYS A 103 -6.62 13.09 1.15
N MET A 104 -6.59 12.10 0.24
CA MET A 104 -7.76 11.81 -0.59
C MET A 104 -8.80 10.92 0.10
N ALA A 105 -8.46 10.35 1.25
CA ALA A 105 -9.38 9.51 2.02
C ALA A 105 -10.26 10.32 3.00
N GLU A 106 -9.93 11.60 3.21
CA GLU A 106 -10.68 12.58 4.01
C GLU A 106 -11.77 13.25 3.17
#